data_AF-A0A8J3GD25-F1
#
_entry.id   AF-A0A8J3GD25-F1
#
_cell.length_a   1.000
_cell.length_b   1.000
_cell.length_c   1.000
_cell.angle_alpha   90.00
_cell.angle_beta   90.00
_cell.angle_gamma   90.00
#
_symmetry.space_group_name_H-M   'P 1'
#
loop_
_entity.id
_entity.type
_entity.pdbx_description
1 polymer ?
#
loop_
_entity_poly.entity_id
_entity_poly.type
_entity_poly.pdbx_seq_one_letter_code
_entity_poly.pdbx_strand_id
1 'polypeptide(L)' 'MSQHPSFKKGASAALKKRSVLKRFERVDVLRERGEWKEGDRVIGLRKTRAAD' A
#
# COMPACT_ATOMS: atom_id res chain seq x y z
N MET A 1 -3.54 0.42 34.60
CA MET A 1 -2.91 -0.39 33.52
C MET A 1 -2.08 0.53 32.65
N SER A 2 -0.75 0.47 32.73
CA SER A 2 0.17 1.32 31.98
C SER A 2 0.67 0.56 30.74
N GLN A 3 0.68 1.20 29.57
CA GLN A 3 1.21 0.59 28.34
C GLN A 3 2.72 0.39 28.46
N HIS A 4 3.17 -0.85 28.27
CA HIS A 4 4.60 -1.19 28.37
C HIS A 4 5.44 -0.38 27.35
N PRO A 5 6.61 0.17 27.74
CA PRO A 5 7.42 1.06 26.90
C PRO A 5 7.83 0.49 25.53
N SER A 6 7.92 -0.84 25.39
CA SER A 6 8.20 -1.50 24.09
C SER A 6 7.09 -1.30 23.05
N PHE A 7 5.87 -0.97 23.47
CA PHE A 7 4.78 -0.63 22.55
C PHE A 7 4.79 0.86 22.15
N LYS A 8 5.63 1.70 22.75
CA LYS A 8 5.80 3.09 22.32
C LYS A 8 6.63 3.08 21.05
N LYS A 9 5.94 3.09 19.91
CA LYS A 9 6.55 3.25 18.59
C LYS A 9 7.34 4.57 18.55
N GLY A 10 8.63 4.50 18.28
CA GLY A 10 9.50 5.69 18.12
C GLY A 10 9.02 6.60 16.98
N ALA A 11 9.48 7.85 16.99
CA ALA A 11 9.10 8.91 16.04
C ALA A 11 9.23 8.52 14.55
N SER A 12 9.99 7.47 14.22
CA SER A 12 10.13 6.90 12.88
C SER A 12 8.95 6.03 12.41
N ALA A 13 8.04 5.62 13.29
CA ALA A 13 6.84 4.87 12.92
C ALA A 13 5.75 5.72 12.26
N ALA A 14 5.95 7.04 12.19
CA ALA A 14 5.03 8.00 11.61
C ALA A 14 5.08 8.06 10.07
N LEU A 15 6.15 7.58 9.43
CA LEU A 15 6.16 7.32 7.99
C LEU A 15 5.48 5.98 7.74
N LYS A 16 4.15 6.00 7.88
CA LYS A 16 3.26 4.85 7.79
C LYS A 16 3.38 4.22 6.40
N LYS A 17 4.35 3.31 6.20
CA LYS A 17 4.32 2.34 5.09
C LYS A 17 3.02 1.57 5.24
N ARG A 18 2.00 2.00 4.50
CA ARG A 18 0.68 1.36 4.52
C ARG A 18 0.80 0.10 3.67
N SER A 19 0.56 -1.06 4.28
CA SER A 19 0.56 -2.34 3.58
C SER A 19 -0.59 -2.46 2.57
N VAL A 20 -1.66 -1.69 2.77
CA VAL A 20 -2.86 -1.71 1.93
C VAL A 20 -2.88 -0.46 1.05
N LEU A 21 -2.70 -0.68 -0.25
CA LEU A 21 -2.91 0.34 -1.28
C LEU A 21 -4.39 0.44 -1.64
N LYS A 22 -4.87 1.66 -1.83
CA LYS A 22 -6.18 1.94 -2.42
C LYS A 22 -6.21 1.46 -3.87
N ARG A 23 -7.41 1.27 -4.41
CA ARG A 23 -7.59 0.72 -5.76
C ARG A 23 -6.96 1.58 -6.86
N PHE A 24 -7.08 2.91 -6.78
CA PHE A 24 -6.44 3.81 -7.75
C PHE A 24 -4.91 3.75 -7.66
N GLU A 25 -4.34 3.76 -6.45
CA GLU A 25 -2.90 3.59 -6.24
C GLU A 25 -2.43 2.25 -6.83
N ARG A 26 -3.25 1.19 -6.73
CA ARG A 26 -2.97 -0.11 -7.34
C ARG A 26 -3.03 -0.08 -8.86
N VAL A 27 -3.99 0.65 -9.45
CA VAL A 27 -4.07 0.82 -10.90
C VAL A 27 -2.84 1.57 -11.41
N ASP A 28 -2.39 2.62 -10.72
CA ASP A 28 -1.21 3.38 -11.12
C ASP A 28 0.05 2.51 -11.09
N VAL A 29 0.25 1.72 -10.04
CA VAL A 29 1.36 0.74 -9.96
C VAL A 29 1.30 -0.30 -11.08
N LEU A 30 0.10 -0.78 -11.46
CA LEU A 30 -0.04 -1.73 -12.56
C LEU A 30 0.16 -1.06 -13.93
N ARG A 31 -0.21 0.21 -14.09
CA ARG A 31 0.02 1.00 -15.30
C ARG A 31 1.53 1.22 -15.52
N GLU A 32 2.26 1.58 -14.47
CA GLU A 32 3.73 1.70 -14.51
C GLU A 32 4.42 0.38 -14.90
N ARG A 33 3.86 -0.76 -14.51
CA ARG A 33 4.36 -2.10 -14.87
C ARG A 33 3.89 -2.59 -16.24
N GLY A 34 3.01 -1.85 -16.92
CA GLY A 34 2.39 -2.28 -18.17
C GLY A 34 1.41 -3.45 -18.04
N GLU A 35 1.01 -3.80 -16.81
CA GLU A 35 0.06 -4.89 -16.52
C GLU A 35 -1.41 -4.45 -16.57
N TRP A 36 -1.66 -3.14 -16.69
CA TRP A 36 -3.00 -2.57 -16.79
C TRP A 36 -3.01 -1.45 -17.84
N LYS A 37 -4.00 -1.46 -18.74
CA LYS A 37 -4.19 -0.47 -19.80
C LYS A 37 -5.48 0.32 -19.62
N GLU A 38 -5.54 1.48 -20.24
CA GLU A 38 -6.76 2.28 -20.24
C GLU A 38 -7.90 1.54 -20.95
N GLY A 39 -9.06 1.43 -20.28
CA GLY A 39 -10.19 0.60 -20.71
C GLY A 39 -10.26 -0.77 -20.04
N ASP A 40 -9.19 -1.24 -19.38
CA ASP A 40 -9.26 -2.47 -18.58
C ASP A 40 -10.12 -2.29 -17.32
N ARG A 41 -10.67 -3.40 -16.85
CA ARG A 41 -11.51 -3.39 -15.64
C ARG A 41 -10.70 -2.98 -14.42
N VAL A 42 -11.27 -2.10 -13.59
CA VAL A 42 -10.67 -1.65 -12.31
C VAL A 42 -10.92 -2.62 -11.15
N ILE A 43 -11.69 -3.70 -11.39
CA ILE A 43 -11.99 -4.76 -10.41
C ILE A 43 -11.21 -6.03 -10.73
N GLY A 44 -10.92 -6.85 -9.70
CA GLY A 44 -10.16 -8.09 -9.89
C GLY A 44 -8.68 -7.86 -10.27
N LEU A 45 -8.12 -6.71 -9.89
CA LEU A 45 -6.73 -6.34 -10.20
C LEU A 45 -5.73 -7.34 -9.62
N ARG A 46 -4.64 -7.56 -10.35
CA ARG A 46 -3.50 -8.37 -9.89
C ARG A 46 -2.98 -7.86 -8.54
N LYS A 47 -2.51 -8.79 -7.71
CA LYS A 47 -2.00 -8.49 -6.37
C LYS A 47 -0.72 -7.67 -6.48
N THR A 48 -0.75 -6.42 -6.03
CA THR A 48 0.44 -5.58 -5.94
C THR A 48 1.01 -5.62 -4.54
N ARG A 49 2.34 -5.74 -4.42
CA ARG A 49 3.07 -5.46 -3.19
C ARG A 49 3.37 -3.96 -3.16
N ALA A 50 3.17 -3.30 -2.02
CA ALA A 50 3.68 -1.95 -1.82
C ALA A 50 5.21 -2.00 -1.99
N ALA A 51 5.76 -1.11 -2.82
CA ALA A 51 7.21 -0.97 -2.89
C ALA A 51 7.74 -0.61 -1.49
N ASP A 52 8.82 -1.26 -1.08
CA ASP A 52 9.41 -1.07 0.25
C ASP A 52 9.93 0.36 0.41
#